data_AF-A0A9X8H843-F1
#
_entry.id   AF-A0A9X8H843-F1
#
_cell.length_a   1.000
_cell.length_b   1.000
_cell.length_c   1.000
_cell.angle_alpha   90.00
_cell.angle_beta   90.00
_cell.angle_gamma   90.00
#
_symmetry.space_group_name_H-M   'P 1'
#
loop_
_entity.id
_entity.type
_entity.pdbx_description
1 polymer ?
#
loop_
_entity_poly.entity_id
_entity_poly.type
_entity_poly.pdbx_seq_one_letter_code
_entity_poly.pdbx_strand_id
1 'polypeptide(L)'
;KPERRILALVPSALLELDPTSLTVLTSIPLCSLFAVIRHPGSFQFELEFVHGTHQRLYSCRDRDGVLAALYDAVGTTSSDKSTLEISSTPSQTGLRLLPRFAVEDMTETSSFFGDSSIGACFLKRLAAVGKYTIGSGIRAGAAAGRGLVSIAAEFNANVPLAGIQYHTKRSVVLEALKPLVVQLQTVAACQPPAPRTAVTLLQCLCRIASSFYGFRELLHFPNVLDSLRLLIVAEDELTVVDGETTDKRATNGEAELNNKRMLFSQGMLVTGLVGVLGRFADRKAGPLSLMGNLQVLEGAICSHRHTTDAATVRFLVDHLVPHYDSLTR
;
A
#
# COMPACT_ATOMS: atom_id res chain seq x y z
N LYS A 1 -18.14 -26.97 -9.56
CA LYS A 1 -19.05 -25.84 -9.91
C LYS A 1 -18.95 -24.81 -8.78
N PRO A 2 -18.97 -23.50 -9.05
CA PRO A 2 -18.97 -22.50 -7.99
C PRO A 2 -20.23 -22.67 -7.13
N GLU A 3 -20.06 -22.68 -5.82
CA GLU A 3 -21.16 -22.80 -4.87
C GLU A 3 -21.64 -21.41 -4.44
N ARG A 4 -22.96 -21.19 -4.44
CA ARG A 4 -23.52 -19.92 -4.01
C ARG A 4 -23.51 -19.86 -2.48
N ARG A 5 -22.99 -18.76 -1.94
CA ARG A 5 -22.93 -18.45 -0.50
C ARG A 5 -23.37 -17.00 -0.28
N ILE A 6 -23.89 -16.69 0.90
CA ILE A 6 -24.02 -15.31 1.37
C ILE A 6 -22.83 -15.04 2.29
N LEU A 7 -22.09 -13.98 2.02
CA LEU A 7 -21.04 -13.49 2.91
C LEU A 7 -21.64 -12.47 3.87
N ALA A 8 -21.56 -12.73 5.16
CA ALA A 8 -22.02 -11.82 6.20
C ALA A 8 -20.87 -11.47 7.14
N LEU A 9 -20.60 -10.18 7.27
CA LEU A 9 -19.57 -9.66 8.17
C LEU A 9 -20.18 -9.40 9.54
N VAL A 10 -19.59 -9.97 10.58
CA VAL A 10 -19.93 -9.72 11.99
C VAL A 10 -18.68 -9.22 12.71
N PRO A 11 -18.78 -8.62 13.92
CA PRO A 11 -17.66 -7.90 14.53
C PRO A 11 -16.35 -8.68 14.68
N SER A 12 -16.36 -10.01 14.75
CA SER A 12 -15.12 -10.80 14.90
C SER A 12 -14.91 -11.85 13.82
N ALA A 13 -15.82 -11.96 12.83
CA ALA A 13 -15.78 -13.03 11.85
C ALA A 13 -16.46 -12.66 10.51
N LEU A 14 -16.01 -13.33 9.45
CA LEU A 14 -16.73 -13.45 8.19
C LEU A 14 -17.48 -14.79 8.17
N LEU A 15 -18.79 -14.73 8.01
CA LEU A 15 -19.64 -15.91 7.93
C LEU A 15 -19.97 -16.23 6.47
N GLU A 16 -19.91 -17.51 6.14
CA GLU A 16 -20.50 -18.06 4.91
C GLU A 16 -21.81 -18.71 5.27
N LEU A 17 -22.91 -18.20 4.73
CA LEU A 17 -24.26 -18.72 4.97
C LEU A 17 -24.78 -19.47 3.74
N ASP A 18 -25.59 -20.49 4.00
CA ASP A 18 -26.42 -21.11 2.98
C ASP A 18 -27.46 -20.08 2.46
N PRO A 19 -27.58 -19.87 1.13
CA PRO A 19 -28.49 -18.86 0.60
C PRO A 19 -29.99 -19.10 0.86
N THR A 20 -30.37 -20.34 1.17
CA THR A 20 -31.79 -20.73 1.29
C THR A 20 -32.23 -20.76 2.75
N SER A 21 -31.45 -21.44 3.59
CA SER A 21 -31.73 -21.66 5.01
C SER A 21 -31.11 -20.59 5.92
N LEU A 22 -30.20 -19.75 5.41
CA LEU A 22 -29.40 -18.79 6.17
C LEU A 22 -28.58 -19.41 7.31
N THR A 23 -28.38 -20.73 7.26
CA THR A 23 -27.55 -21.45 8.23
C THR A 23 -26.08 -21.11 8.02
N VAL A 24 -25.33 -20.98 9.12
CA VAL A 24 -23.88 -20.75 9.06
C VAL A 24 -23.19 -22.03 8.62
N LEU A 25 -22.53 -21.99 7.47
CA LEU A 25 -21.75 -23.08 6.91
C LEU A 25 -20.28 -23.01 7.35
N THR A 26 -19.71 -21.81 7.32
CA THR A 26 -18.36 -21.52 7.81
C THR A 26 -18.37 -20.23 8.62
N SER A 27 -17.62 -20.21 9.73
CA SER A 27 -17.22 -18.98 10.42
C SER A 27 -15.72 -18.79 10.30
N ILE A 28 -15.28 -17.71 9.68
CA ILE A 28 -13.88 -17.35 9.49
C ILE A 28 -13.53 -16.22 10.46
N PRO A 29 -12.72 -16.46 11.50
CA PRO A 29 -12.27 -15.38 12.39
C PRO A 29 -11.50 -14.32 11.61
N LEU A 30 -11.79 -13.03 11.84
CA LEU A 30 -11.09 -11.95 11.13
C LEU A 30 -9.58 -11.94 11.41
N CYS A 31 -9.17 -12.29 12.64
CA CYS A 31 -7.76 -12.43 13.03
C CYS A 31 -7.02 -13.58 12.31
N SER A 32 -7.74 -14.48 11.63
CA SER A 32 -7.13 -15.55 10.83
C SER A 32 -6.76 -15.09 9.42
N LEU A 33 -7.22 -13.92 8.98
CA LEU A 33 -6.93 -13.36 7.67
C LEU A 33 -5.55 -12.72 7.66
N PHE A 34 -4.77 -13.06 6.64
CA PHE A 34 -3.46 -12.49 6.38
C PHE A 34 -3.54 -11.41 5.29
N ALA A 35 -4.15 -11.76 4.15
CA ALA A 35 -4.27 -10.87 3.02
C ALA A 35 -5.56 -11.12 2.22
N VAL A 36 -5.98 -10.13 1.46
CA VAL A 36 -7.03 -10.26 0.44
C VAL A 36 -6.49 -9.90 -0.92
N ILE A 37 -6.63 -10.83 -1.86
CA ILE A 37 -6.10 -10.69 -3.21
C ILE A 37 -7.22 -10.22 -4.13
N ARG A 38 -7.10 -9.02 -4.68
CA ARG A 38 -8.00 -8.44 -5.67
C ARG A 38 -7.53 -8.80 -7.07
N HIS A 39 -8.27 -9.61 -7.82
CA HIS A 39 -7.88 -10.00 -9.20
C HIS A 39 -8.27 -8.93 -10.23
N PRO A 40 -7.32 -8.19 -10.85
CA PRO A 40 -7.64 -7.08 -11.76
C PRO A 40 -8.51 -7.51 -12.94
N GLY A 41 -9.37 -6.60 -13.44
CA GLY A 41 -10.24 -6.88 -14.58
C GLY A 41 -11.30 -7.98 -14.38
N SER A 42 -11.50 -8.45 -13.14
CA SER A 42 -12.47 -9.50 -12.81
C SER A 42 -13.30 -9.14 -11.58
N PHE A 43 -14.31 -9.97 -11.27
CA PHE A 43 -15.09 -9.90 -10.03
C PHE A 43 -14.52 -10.81 -8.92
N GLN A 44 -13.36 -11.41 -9.15
CA GLN A 44 -12.76 -12.40 -8.26
C GLN A 44 -11.88 -11.77 -7.19
N PHE A 45 -11.86 -12.41 -6.03
CA PHE A 45 -10.92 -12.14 -4.95
C PHE A 45 -10.59 -13.40 -4.17
N GLU A 46 -9.45 -13.42 -3.50
CA GLU A 46 -9.02 -14.54 -2.65
C GLU A 46 -8.76 -14.09 -1.22
N LEU A 47 -9.16 -14.92 -0.26
CA LEU A 47 -8.75 -14.76 1.13
C LEU A 47 -7.54 -15.66 1.39
N GLU A 48 -6.48 -15.04 1.90
CA GLU A 48 -5.30 -15.73 2.38
C GLU A 48 -5.29 -15.74 3.91
N PHE A 49 -4.97 -16.90 4.48
CA PHE A 49 -4.97 -17.08 5.93
C PHE A 49 -3.56 -17.02 6.50
N VAL A 50 -3.51 -16.62 7.77
CA VAL A 50 -2.29 -16.63 8.59
C VAL A 50 -1.75 -18.06 8.76
N HIS A 51 -2.65 -19.04 8.89
CA HIS A 51 -2.31 -20.45 9.01
C HIS A 51 -2.73 -21.24 7.78
N GLY A 52 -1.90 -22.21 7.39
CA GLY A 52 -2.18 -23.12 6.28
C GLY A 52 -1.81 -22.57 4.91
N THR A 53 -1.88 -23.45 3.91
CA THR A 53 -1.57 -23.15 2.50
C THR A 53 -2.83 -22.92 1.66
N HIS A 54 -4.01 -23.14 2.23
CA HIS A 54 -5.27 -23.02 1.51
C HIS A 54 -5.68 -21.55 1.35
N GLN A 55 -6.06 -21.17 0.14
CA GLN A 55 -6.70 -19.90 -0.19
C GLN A 55 -8.18 -20.15 -0.45
N ARG A 56 -9.05 -19.19 -0.15
CA ARG A 56 -10.47 -19.25 -0.52
C ARG A 56 -10.76 -18.27 -1.63
N LEU A 57 -11.16 -18.78 -2.79
CA LEU A 57 -11.51 -17.99 -3.97
C LEU A 57 -13.00 -17.68 -3.99
N TYR A 58 -13.33 -16.40 -4.16
CA TYR A 58 -14.70 -15.90 -4.25
C TYR A 58 -14.86 -15.07 -5.53
N SER A 59 -16.12 -14.84 -5.91
CA SER A 59 -16.49 -13.94 -6.99
C SER A 59 -17.80 -13.23 -6.66
N CYS A 60 -17.82 -11.91 -6.73
CA CYS A 60 -19.03 -11.12 -6.51
C CYS A 60 -18.99 -9.80 -7.28
N ARG A 61 -20.16 -9.30 -7.70
CA ARG A 61 -20.25 -8.05 -8.49
C ARG A 61 -19.70 -6.84 -7.75
N ASP A 62 -19.96 -6.78 -6.44
CA ASP A 62 -19.48 -5.71 -5.56
C ASP A 62 -18.23 -6.15 -4.77
N ARG A 63 -17.23 -6.68 -5.49
CA ARG A 63 -15.98 -7.15 -4.88
C ARG A 63 -15.33 -6.04 -4.07
N ASP A 64 -15.12 -4.87 -4.65
CA ASP A 64 -14.36 -3.80 -4.01
C ASP A 64 -15.10 -3.27 -2.76
N GLY A 65 -16.44 -3.32 -2.73
CA GLY A 65 -17.22 -3.06 -1.52
C GLY A 65 -16.98 -4.12 -0.43
N VAL A 66 -16.95 -5.41 -0.79
CA VAL A 66 -16.60 -6.49 0.15
C VAL A 66 -15.19 -6.33 0.70
N LEU A 67 -14.21 -6.00 -0.15
CA LEU A 67 -12.81 -5.83 0.26
C LEU A 67 -12.63 -4.64 1.19
N ALA A 68 -13.28 -3.50 0.89
CA ALA A 68 -13.26 -2.33 1.76
C ALA A 68 -13.89 -2.63 3.12
N ALA A 69 -15.03 -3.33 3.15
CA ALA A 69 -15.70 -3.70 4.39
C ALA A 69 -14.85 -4.65 5.25
N LEU A 70 -14.18 -5.64 4.64
CA LEU A 70 -13.27 -6.54 5.34
C LEU A 70 -12.08 -5.80 5.95
N TYR A 71 -11.48 -4.88 5.19
CA TYR A 71 -10.35 -4.08 5.65
C TYR A 71 -10.72 -3.22 6.86
N ASP A 72 -11.84 -2.49 6.77
CA ASP A 72 -12.35 -1.67 7.86
C ASP A 72 -12.69 -2.50 9.11
N ALA A 73 -13.33 -3.65 8.93
CA ALA A 73 -13.65 -4.54 10.04
C ALA A 73 -12.41 -5.10 10.74
N VAL A 74 -11.36 -5.50 10.00
CA VAL A 74 -10.10 -5.96 10.61
C VAL A 74 -9.42 -4.80 11.35
N GLY A 75 -9.38 -3.60 10.76
CA GLY A 75 -8.77 -2.42 11.36
C GLY A 75 -9.43 -1.96 12.66
N THR A 76 -10.75 -2.10 12.78
CA THR A 76 -11.51 -1.69 13.98
C THR A 76 -11.51 -2.72 15.12
N THR A 77 -11.31 -4.02 14.80
CA THR A 77 -11.54 -5.12 15.75
C THR A 77 -10.26 -5.79 16.23
N SER A 78 -9.15 -5.64 15.50
CA SER A 78 -7.87 -6.23 15.86
C SER A 78 -7.20 -5.44 17.00
N SER A 79 -7.17 -6.04 18.19
CA SER A 79 -6.38 -5.53 19.33
C SER A 79 -4.87 -5.71 19.09
N ASP A 80 -4.52 -6.77 18.36
CA ASP A 80 -3.19 -6.98 17.81
C ASP A 80 -3.05 -6.17 16.53
N LYS A 81 -1.88 -5.57 16.31
CA LYS A 81 -1.56 -4.71 15.16
C LYS A 81 -1.53 -5.46 13.81
N SER A 82 -2.38 -6.48 13.60
CA SER A 82 -2.46 -7.24 12.36
C SER A 82 -3.25 -6.46 11.33
N THR A 83 -2.55 -5.72 10.49
CA THR A 83 -3.12 -5.08 9.31
C THR A 83 -3.42 -6.12 8.25
N LEU A 84 -4.65 -6.12 7.73
CA LEU A 84 -5.04 -6.92 6.57
C LEU A 84 -4.35 -6.37 5.32
N GLU A 85 -3.50 -7.16 4.66
CA GLU A 85 -2.88 -6.71 3.41
C GLU A 85 -3.86 -6.87 2.24
N ILE A 86 -4.14 -5.78 1.52
CA ILE A 86 -4.80 -5.88 0.21
C ILE A 86 -3.70 -5.95 -0.85
N SER A 87 -3.77 -6.91 -1.78
CA SER A 87 -2.80 -7.06 -2.88
C SER A 87 -3.50 -7.40 -4.20
N SER A 88 -2.91 -7.04 -5.34
CA SER A 88 -3.35 -7.50 -6.67
C SER A 88 -2.72 -8.83 -7.08
N THR A 89 -1.82 -9.36 -6.25
CA THR A 89 -1.11 -10.62 -6.47
C THR A 89 -1.04 -11.46 -5.19
N PRO A 90 -1.21 -12.78 -5.26
CA PRO A 90 -1.10 -13.66 -4.10
C PRO A 90 0.23 -13.46 -3.36
N SER A 91 0.21 -13.57 -2.03
CA SER A 91 1.45 -13.43 -1.27
C SER A 91 2.41 -14.56 -1.61
N GLN A 92 3.68 -14.20 -1.80
CA GLN A 92 4.71 -15.14 -2.20
C GLN A 92 5.29 -15.82 -0.95
N THR A 93 4.56 -16.79 -0.39
CA THR A 93 4.97 -17.51 0.82
C THR A 93 6.39 -18.10 0.71
N GLY A 94 6.81 -18.52 -0.49
CA GLY A 94 8.17 -19.01 -0.74
C GLY A 94 9.28 -17.96 -0.64
N LEU A 95 8.96 -16.66 -0.61
CA LEU A 95 9.92 -15.58 -0.38
C LEU A 95 10.02 -15.19 1.10
N ARG A 96 9.15 -15.71 1.96
CA ARG A 96 9.13 -15.35 3.37
C ARG A 96 10.18 -16.13 4.16
N LEU A 97 10.89 -15.41 5.02
CA LEU A 97 11.83 -15.93 6.00
C LEU A 97 11.11 -16.36 7.29
N LEU A 98 9.97 -15.73 7.59
CA LEU A 98 9.13 -15.99 8.75
C LEU A 98 7.70 -16.40 8.30
N PRO A 99 7.01 -17.28 9.05
CA PRO A 99 5.63 -17.62 8.76
C PRO A 99 4.70 -16.39 8.85
N ARG A 100 3.49 -16.48 8.28
CA ARG A 100 2.54 -15.35 8.18
C ARG A 100 2.13 -14.73 9.52
N PHE A 101 2.11 -15.52 10.59
CA PHE A 101 1.81 -15.05 11.95
C PHE A 101 2.99 -14.37 12.65
N ALA A 102 4.21 -14.46 12.10
CA ALA A 102 5.40 -13.94 12.72
C ALA A 102 5.91 -12.69 11.99
N VAL A 103 6.29 -11.70 12.78
CA VAL A 103 7.00 -10.51 12.36
C VAL A 103 8.27 -10.37 13.20
N GLU A 104 9.28 -9.71 12.65
CA GLU A 104 10.49 -9.39 13.40
C GLU A 104 10.14 -8.50 14.60
N ASP A 105 10.70 -8.84 15.77
CA ASP A 105 10.60 -8.00 16.95
C ASP A 105 11.46 -6.74 16.74
N MET A 106 10.82 -5.59 16.73
CA MET A 106 11.46 -4.30 16.49
C MET A 106 12.40 -3.88 17.63
N THR A 107 12.35 -4.56 18.79
CA THR A 107 13.24 -4.34 19.94
C THR A 107 14.54 -5.14 19.86
N GLU A 108 14.61 -6.15 18.99
CA GLU A 108 15.84 -6.93 18.78
C GLU A 108 16.92 -6.07 18.12
N THR A 109 18.13 -6.13 18.66
CA THR A 109 19.28 -5.35 18.18
C THR A 109 20.10 -6.07 17.11
N SER A 110 19.80 -7.33 16.85
CA SER A 110 20.45 -8.17 15.84
C SER A 110 19.46 -9.18 15.28
N SER A 111 19.26 -9.18 13.97
CA SER A 111 18.50 -10.21 13.27
C SER A 111 19.31 -11.49 13.14
N PHE A 112 18.63 -12.59 12.77
CA PHE A 112 19.27 -13.87 12.42
C PHE A 112 20.41 -13.73 11.38
N PHE A 113 20.38 -12.69 10.55
CA PHE A 113 21.38 -12.44 9.50
C PHE A 113 22.60 -11.63 9.97
N GLY A 114 22.68 -11.27 11.25
CA GLY A 114 23.75 -10.42 11.81
C GLY A 114 23.61 -8.93 11.46
N ASP A 115 22.51 -8.54 10.81
CA ASP A 115 22.14 -7.16 10.56
C ASP A 115 21.31 -6.59 11.74
N SER A 116 21.11 -5.27 11.77
CA SER A 116 20.27 -4.66 12.81
C SER A 116 18.77 -5.02 12.71
N SER A 117 18.33 -5.48 11.53
CA SER A 117 16.98 -5.99 11.28
C SER A 117 16.91 -6.72 9.92
N ILE A 118 15.87 -7.53 9.70
CA ILE A 118 15.48 -8.09 8.40
C ILE A 118 15.28 -6.95 7.39
N GLY A 119 14.61 -5.88 7.80
CA GLY A 119 14.45 -4.68 6.98
C GLY A 119 15.80 -4.11 6.54
N ALA A 120 16.75 -3.92 7.46
CA ALA A 120 18.09 -3.42 7.13
C ALA A 120 18.88 -4.36 6.19
N CYS A 121 18.72 -5.68 6.35
CA CYS A 121 19.34 -6.67 5.47
C CYS A 121 18.89 -6.48 4.02
N PHE A 122 17.57 -6.41 3.80
CA PHE A 122 17.02 -6.19 2.47
C PHE A 122 17.36 -4.82 1.89
N LEU A 123 17.41 -3.75 2.69
CA LEU A 123 17.85 -2.43 2.21
C LEU A 123 19.29 -2.46 1.68
N LYS A 124 20.20 -3.18 2.36
CA LYS A 124 21.57 -3.37 1.87
C LYS A 124 21.59 -4.16 0.56
N ARG A 125 20.74 -5.19 0.41
CA ARG A 125 20.60 -5.96 -0.83
C ARG A 125 20.05 -5.10 -1.98
N LEU A 126 19.03 -4.29 -1.72
CA LEU A 126 18.48 -3.32 -2.67
C LEU A 126 19.55 -2.34 -3.16
N ALA A 127 20.32 -1.77 -2.22
CA ALA A 127 21.44 -0.89 -2.53
C ALA A 127 22.52 -1.60 -3.38
N ALA A 128 22.90 -2.83 -3.01
CA ALA A 128 23.93 -3.59 -3.70
C ALA A 128 23.54 -3.92 -5.14
N VAL A 129 22.32 -4.44 -5.36
CA VAL A 129 21.80 -4.75 -6.70
C VAL A 129 21.58 -3.46 -7.51
N GLY A 130 21.12 -2.40 -6.84
CA GLY A 130 20.86 -1.10 -7.44
C GLY A 130 22.07 -0.42 -8.10
N LYS A 131 23.28 -0.67 -7.58
CA LYS A 131 24.53 -0.15 -8.19
C LYS A 131 24.70 -0.59 -9.64
N TYR A 132 24.22 -1.78 -9.98
CA TYR A 132 24.32 -2.35 -11.32
C TYR A 132 23.19 -1.91 -12.24
N THR A 133 22.05 -1.45 -11.69
CA THR A 133 20.88 -1.03 -12.47
C THR A 133 20.91 0.46 -12.82
N ILE A 134 21.55 1.31 -12.01
CA ILE A 134 21.64 2.78 -12.24
C ILE A 134 22.46 3.12 -13.50
N GLY A 135 23.49 2.34 -13.83
CA GLY A 135 24.39 2.61 -14.97
C GLY A 135 23.80 2.30 -16.35
N SER A 136 22.66 1.61 -16.43
CA SER A 136 22.09 1.17 -17.71
C SER A 136 21.15 2.21 -18.36
N GLY A 137 20.83 3.29 -17.64
CA GLY A 137 19.89 4.32 -18.07
C GLY A 137 18.46 3.83 -18.28
N ILE A 138 17.54 4.78 -18.45
CA ILE A 138 16.13 4.54 -18.83
C ILE A 138 16.02 3.68 -20.12
N ARG A 139 17.10 3.60 -20.92
CA ARG A 139 17.16 2.91 -22.22
C ARG A 139 17.11 1.38 -22.15
N ALA A 140 17.39 0.75 -21.01
CA ALA A 140 17.32 -0.71 -20.91
C ALA A 140 15.92 -1.24 -20.53
N GLY A 141 14.94 -0.34 -20.41
CA GLY A 141 13.52 -0.66 -20.21
C GLY A 141 13.22 -1.35 -18.88
N ALA A 142 11.96 -1.76 -18.69
CA ALA A 142 11.51 -2.43 -17.45
C ALA A 142 12.30 -3.73 -17.12
N ALA A 143 12.95 -4.34 -18.12
CA ALA A 143 13.73 -5.57 -17.98
C ALA A 143 15.04 -5.39 -17.19
N ALA A 144 15.65 -4.20 -17.24
CA ALA A 144 16.91 -3.90 -16.57
C ALA A 144 16.81 -3.91 -15.04
N GLY A 145 15.59 -3.74 -14.51
CA GLY A 145 15.31 -3.70 -13.08
C GLY A 145 14.83 -5.02 -12.48
N ARG A 146 14.77 -6.13 -13.23
CA ARG A 146 14.20 -7.40 -12.72
C ARG A 146 14.82 -7.87 -11.41
N GLY A 147 16.15 -7.77 -11.29
CA GLY A 147 16.85 -8.11 -10.05
C GLY A 147 16.39 -7.23 -8.89
N LEU A 148 16.34 -5.91 -9.07
CA LEU A 148 15.89 -4.97 -8.05
C LEU A 148 14.43 -5.21 -7.63
N VAL A 149 13.55 -5.45 -8.60
CA VAL A 149 12.12 -5.75 -8.36
C VAL A 149 11.96 -7.07 -7.61
N SER A 150 12.77 -8.08 -7.92
CA SER A 150 12.79 -9.35 -7.17
C SER A 150 13.14 -9.12 -5.70
N ILE A 151 14.19 -8.34 -5.42
CA ILE A 151 14.56 -8.01 -4.04
C ILE A 151 13.46 -7.17 -3.36
N ALA A 152 12.82 -6.26 -4.08
CA ALA A 152 11.69 -5.49 -3.55
C ALA A 152 10.49 -6.40 -3.19
N ALA A 153 10.21 -7.42 -3.99
CA ALA A 153 9.18 -8.42 -3.69
C ALA A 153 9.54 -9.25 -2.45
N GLU A 154 10.80 -9.69 -2.33
CA GLU A 154 11.28 -10.37 -1.13
C GLU A 154 11.19 -9.46 0.11
N PHE A 155 11.55 -8.17 -0.03
CA PHE A 155 11.39 -7.20 1.04
C PHE A 155 9.93 -7.05 1.47
N ASN A 156 8.99 -6.88 0.53
CA ASN A 156 7.56 -6.76 0.86
C ASN A 156 7.00 -8.02 1.52
N ALA A 157 7.52 -9.20 1.18
CA ALA A 157 7.12 -10.46 1.80
C ALA A 157 7.59 -10.60 3.26
N ASN A 158 8.66 -9.90 3.64
CA ASN A 158 9.33 -10.06 4.93
C ASN A 158 9.20 -8.86 5.86
N VAL A 159 8.88 -7.69 5.33
CA VAL A 159 8.68 -6.46 6.11
C VAL A 159 7.18 -6.19 6.21
N PRO A 160 6.62 -6.04 7.43
CA PRO A 160 5.19 -5.81 7.61
C PRO A 160 4.75 -4.46 7.01
N LEU A 161 3.44 -4.22 6.90
CA LEU A 161 2.89 -2.94 6.40
C LEU A 161 3.29 -1.74 7.27
N ALA A 162 3.48 -1.95 8.58
CA ALA A 162 4.08 -0.97 9.49
C ALA A 162 5.53 -0.56 9.10
N GLY A 163 6.15 -1.30 8.18
CA GLY A 163 7.44 -1.04 7.57
C GLY A 163 8.64 -1.34 8.46
N ILE A 164 9.77 -0.69 8.16
CA ILE A 164 11.06 -0.96 8.82
C ILE A 164 11.18 -0.25 10.19
N GLN A 165 12.26 -0.53 10.93
CA GLN A 165 12.58 0.16 12.19
C GLN A 165 12.70 1.68 11.98
N TYR A 166 12.11 2.47 12.88
CA TYR A 166 12.01 3.94 12.73
C TYR A 166 13.37 4.63 12.62
N HIS A 167 14.34 4.18 13.41
CA HIS A 167 15.70 4.75 13.49
C HIS A 167 16.72 4.06 12.57
N THR A 168 16.26 3.39 11.51
CA THR A 168 17.16 2.79 10.51
C THR A 168 18.14 3.85 9.98
N LYS A 169 19.44 3.51 9.92
CA LYS A 169 20.51 4.46 9.56
C LYS A 169 20.24 5.15 8.22
N ARG A 170 20.41 6.48 8.18
CA ARG A 170 20.20 7.31 6.98
C ARG A 170 20.92 6.77 5.74
N SER A 171 22.17 6.36 5.89
CA SER A 171 22.97 5.83 4.78
C SER A 171 22.37 4.57 4.17
N VAL A 172 21.84 3.66 5.00
CA VAL A 172 21.20 2.42 4.53
C VAL A 172 19.90 2.74 3.77
N VAL A 173 19.10 3.67 4.28
CA VAL A 173 17.85 4.11 3.64
C VAL A 173 18.13 4.79 2.28
N LEU A 174 19.03 5.78 2.25
CA LEU A 174 19.31 6.53 1.03
C LEU A 174 19.90 5.67 -0.08
N GLU A 175 20.81 4.76 0.24
CA GLU A 175 21.40 3.86 -0.76
C GLU A 175 20.39 2.88 -1.34
N ALA A 176 19.33 2.50 -0.59
CA ALA A 176 18.25 1.68 -1.09
C ALA A 176 17.21 2.49 -1.91
N LEU A 177 16.90 3.72 -1.50
CA LEU A 177 15.91 4.57 -2.18
C LEU A 177 16.36 4.99 -3.59
N LYS A 178 17.64 5.32 -3.77
CA LYS A 178 18.23 5.74 -5.07
C LYS A 178 17.82 4.85 -6.24
N PRO A 179 18.13 3.53 -6.24
CA PRO A 179 17.77 2.66 -7.35
C PRO A 179 16.25 2.42 -7.46
N LEU A 180 15.52 2.40 -6.34
CA LEU A 180 14.07 2.17 -6.34
C LEU A 180 13.32 3.31 -7.04
N VAL A 181 13.67 4.56 -6.75
CA VAL A 181 13.00 5.72 -7.38
C VAL A 181 13.29 5.77 -8.89
N VAL A 182 14.52 5.48 -9.31
CA VAL A 182 14.88 5.39 -10.74
C VAL A 182 14.08 4.29 -11.44
N GLN A 183 13.93 3.13 -10.80
CA GLN A 183 13.17 2.03 -11.37
C GLN A 183 11.67 2.35 -11.40
N LEU A 184 11.12 2.99 -10.37
CA LEU A 184 9.73 3.44 -10.34
C LEU A 184 9.45 4.39 -11.49
N GLN A 185 10.34 5.37 -11.72
CA GLN A 185 10.23 6.30 -12.84
C GLN A 185 10.24 5.57 -14.19
N THR A 186 11.13 4.59 -14.36
CA THR A 186 11.21 3.79 -15.58
C THR A 186 9.90 3.03 -15.84
N VAL A 187 9.29 2.47 -14.80
CA VAL A 187 8.03 1.74 -14.90
C VAL A 187 6.84 2.67 -15.13
N ALA A 188 6.81 3.82 -14.45
CA ALA A 188 5.75 4.82 -14.58
C ALA A 188 5.73 5.46 -15.98
N ALA A 189 6.90 5.57 -16.63
CA ALA A 189 7.02 6.09 -17.99
C ALA A 189 6.54 5.11 -19.08
N CYS A 190 6.38 3.81 -18.76
CA CYS A 190 5.80 2.85 -19.70
C CYS A 190 4.31 3.15 -19.94
N GLN A 191 3.83 2.95 -21.17
CA GLN A 191 2.43 3.14 -21.55
C GLN A 191 1.87 1.85 -22.18
N PRO A 192 0.99 1.10 -21.47
CA PRO A 192 0.58 1.31 -20.08
C PRO A 192 1.72 0.99 -19.08
N PRO A 193 1.69 1.53 -17.85
CA PRO A 193 2.62 1.15 -16.79
C PRO A 193 2.54 -0.35 -16.53
N ALA A 194 3.66 -1.00 -16.19
CA ALA A 194 3.65 -2.41 -15.80
C ALA A 194 3.16 -2.55 -14.35
N PRO A 195 1.88 -2.90 -14.09
CA PRO A 195 1.30 -2.50 -12.82
C PRO A 195 1.73 -3.39 -11.66
N ARG A 196 1.96 -4.70 -11.88
CA ARG A 196 2.56 -5.59 -10.88
C ARG A 196 3.92 -5.08 -10.37
N THR A 197 4.75 -4.61 -11.29
CA THR A 197 6.06 -4.04 -10.96
C THR A 197 5.90 -2.73 -10.20
N ALA A 198 4.99 -1.86 -10.64
CA ALA A 198 4.69 -0.60 -9.97
C ALA A 198 4.15 -0.82 -8.55
N VAL A 199 3.19 -1.72 -8.33
CA VAL A 199 2.67 -2.10 -7.01
C VAL A 199 3.81 -2.58 -6.11
N THR A 200 4.65 -3.49 -6.60
CA THR A 200 5.78 -4.03 -5.83
C THR A 200 6.73 -2.91 -5.37
N LEU A 201 7.07 -1.99 -6.27
CA LEU A 201 7.97 -0.86 -5.95
C LEU A 201 7.30 0.13 -4.99
N LEU A 202 6.03 0.48 -5.20
CA LEU A 202 5.28 1.39 -4.33
C LEU A 202 5.14 0.83 -2.93
N GLN A 203 4.75 -0.44 -2.79
CA GLN A 203 4.67 -1.15 -1.51
C GLN A 203 6.03 -1.16 -0.77
N CYS A 204 7.12 -1.34 -1.51
CA CYS A 204 8.47 -1.29 -0.95
C CYS A 204 8.81 0.13 -0.47
N LEU A 205 8.54 1.15 -1.29
CA LEU A 205 8.76 2.56 -0.93
C LEU A 205 7.92 3.00 0.27
N CYS A 206 6.65 2.59 0.37
CA CYS A 206 5.78 2.88 1.51
C CYS A 206 6.33 2.31 2.82
N ARG A 207 6.78 1.04 2.81
CA ARG A 207 7.41 0.39 3.97
C ARG A 207 8.74 1.03 4.37
N ILE A 208 9.50 1.58 3.42
CA ILE A 208 10.72 2.37 3.71
C ILE A 208 10.34 3.73 4.31
N ALA A 209 9.30 4.37 3.76
CA ALA A 209 8.78 5.65 4.19
C ALA A 209 8.20 5.64 5.61
N SER A 210 7.98 4.49 6.23
CA SER A 210 7.60 4.39 7.65
C SER A 210 8.75 4.67 8.63
N SER A 211 9.99 4.76 8.14
CA SER A 211 11.16 5.18 8.93
C SER A 211 11.37 6.69 8.89
N PHE A 212 12.06 7.25 9.89
CA PHE A 212 12.36 8.69 9.95
C PHE A 212 13.02 9.22 8.67
N TYR A 213 14.10 8.57 8.23
CA TYR A 213 14.82 9.00 7.03
C TYR A 213 14.10 8.60 5.73
N GLY A 214 13.33 7.51 5.73
CA GLY A 214 12.54 7.15 4.55
C GLY A 214 11.47 8.20 4.29
N PHE A 215 10.72 8.57 5.33
CA PHE A 215 9.73 9.62 5.29
C PHE A 215 10.35 10.95 4.84
N ARG A 216 11.44 11.37 5.52
CA ARG A 216 12.06 12.67 5.27
C ARG A 216 12.67 12.80 3.87
N GLU A 217 13.25 11.75 3.31
CA GLU A 217 14.09 11.85 2.11
C GLU A 217 13.37 11.42 0.82
N LEU A 218 12.36 10.53 0.89
CA LEU A 218 11.73 9.93 -0.31
C LEU A 218 11.25 10.97 -1.32
N LEU A 219 10.51 11.98 -0.86
CA LEU A 219 9.93 12.99 -1.75
C LEU A 219 10.97 13.96 -2.32
N HIS A 220 12.17 14.00 -1.76
CA HIS A 220 13.27 14.85 -2.24
C HIS A 220 14.02 14.22 -3.41
N PHE A 221 13.74 12.96 -3.76
CA PHE A 221 14.31 12.35 -4.95
C PHE A 221 13.69 12.93 -6.24
N PRO A 222 14.50 13.16 -7.29
CA PRO A 222 13.99 13.72 -8.53
C PRO A 222 12.95 12.79 -9.18
N ASN A 223 11.95 13.38 -9.83
CA ASN A 223 10.90 12.71 -10.60
C ASN A 223 9.99 11.74 -9.81
N VAL A 224 10.13 11.62 -8.49
CA VAL A 224 9.27 10.73 -7.69
C VAL A 224 7.82 11.19 -7.72
N LEU A 225 7.57 12.50 -7.62
CA LEU A 225 6.24 13.09 -7.68
C LEU A 225 5.60 12.91 -9.05
N ASP A 226 6.37 13.07 -10.14
CA ASP A 226 5.90 12.81 -11.50
C ASP A 226 5.57 11.33 -11.71
N SER A 227 6.36 10.43 -11.14
CA SER A 227 6.11 8.98 -11.18
C SER A 227 4.82 8.63 -10.45
N LEU A 228 4.60 9.18 -9.25
CA LEU A 228 3.35 8.99 -8.50
C LEU A 228 2.15 9.53 -9.27
N ARG A 229 2.27 10.70 -9.90
CA ARG A 229 1.22 11.27 -10.75
C ARG A 229 0.84 10.33 -11.89
N LEU A 230 1.82 9.79 -12.62
CA LEU A 230 1.56 8.87 -13.73
C LEU A 230 0.86 7.58 -13.26
N LEU A 231 1.20 7.10 -12.06
CA LEU A 231 0.66 5.88 -11.48
C LEU A 231 -0.75 6.07 -10.90
N ILE A 232 -1.07 7.21 -10.28
CA ILE A 232 -2.42 7.51 -9.78
C ILE A 232 -3.47 7.51 -10.90
N VAL A 233 -3.07 7.85 -12.12
CA VAL A 233 -3.96 7.85 -13.30
C VAL A 233 -4.16 6.45 -13.89
N ALA A 234 -3.37 5.44 -13.52
CA ALA A 234 -3.47 4.08 -14.07
C ALA A 234 -4.52 3.17 -13.35
N GLU A 235 -5.43 3.79 -12.60
CA GLU A 235 -6.70 3.30 -12.04
C GLU A 235 -6.72 1.87 -11.45
N ASP A 236 -6.97 0.83 -12.25
CA ASP A 236 -7.52 -0.43 -11.73
C ASP A 236 -6.49 -1.31 -10.99
N GLU A 237 -5.24 -1.37 -11.43
CA GLU A 237 -4.25 -2.28 -10.83
C GLU A 237 -3.49 -1.68 -9.62
N LEU A 238 -3.50 -0.36 -9.49
CA LEU A 238 -2.73 0.38 -8.46
C LEU A 238 -3.59 0.86 -7.28
N THR A 239 -4.90 0.58 -7.32
CA THR A 239 -5.86 0.83 -6.24
C THR A 239 -5.51 0.10 -4.92
N VAL A 240 -4.51 -0.79 -4.96
CA VAL A 240 -4.17 -1.72 -3.89
C VAL A 240 -2.90 -1.29 -3.11
N VAL A 241 -2.46 -0.05 -3.27
CA VAL A 241 -1.33 0.47 -2.47
C VAL A 241 -1.85 0.81 -1.08
N ASP A 242 -1.75 -0.16 -0.19
CA ASP A 242 -2.00 0.00 1.24
C ASP A 242 -0.70 0.36 1.94
N GLY A 243 -0.68 1.56 2.52
CA GLY A 243 0.29 1.95 3.53
C GLY A 243 -0.52 2.34 4.74
N GLU A 244 -0.39 1.58 5.83
CA GLU A 244 -0.88 1.99 7.14
C GLU A 244 -0.21 3.34 7.47
N THR A 245 -0.90 4.43 7.16
CA THR A 245 -0.38 5.81 7.30
C THR A 245 -0.78 6.42 8.63
N THR A 246 -1.39 5.63 9.51
CA THR A 246 -1.93 6.10 10.77
C THR A 246 -1.02 5.76 11.96
N ASP A 247 -0.29 6.79 12.37
CA ASP A 247 -0.45 7.35 13.71
C ASP A 247 0.39 6.77 14.87
N LYS A 248 1.49 6.03 14.62
CA LYS A 248 2.25 5.41 15.74
C LYS A 248 3.69 5.85 15.94
N ARG A 249 4.20 6.77 15.14
CA ARG A 249 5.58 7.25 15.32
C ARG A 249 5.57 8.75 15.18
N ALA A 250 5.90 9.45 16.26
CA ALA A 250 6.08 10.90 16.31
C ALA A 250 6.90 11.35 15.08
N THR A 251 6.20 11.69 14.00
CA THR A 251 6.79 12.26 12.81
C THR A 251 7.37 13.58 13.28
N ASN A 252 8.60 13.86 12.88
CA ASN A 252 9.12 15.21 13.08
C ASN A 252 8.17 16.14 12.31
N GLY A 253 7.43 16.98 13.02
CA GLY A 253 6.41 17.86 12.43
C GLY A 253 6.97 18.75 11.33
N GLU A 254 8.27 19.07 11.36
CA GLU A 254 8.96 19.78 10.28
C GLU A 254 9.09 18.94 9.01
N ALA A 255 9.49 17.67 9.15
CA ALA A 255 9.59 16.75 8.01
C ALA A 255 8.21 16.52 7.39
N GLU A 256 7.17 16.41 8.22
CA GLU A 256 5.81 16.24 7.76
C GLU A 256 5.29 17.48 7.03
N LEU A 257 5.49 18.66 7.61
CA LEU A 257 5.17 19.94 6.98
C LEU A 257 5.83 20.09 5.61
N ASN A 258 7.13 19.78 5.51
CA ASN A 258 7.87 19.85 4.26
C ASN A 258 7.34 18.85 3.23
N ASN A 259 7.09 17.60 3.63
CA ASN A 259 6.53 16.59 2.75
C ASN A 259 5.14 16.98 2.21
N LYS A 260 4.27 17.51 3.06
CA LYS A 260 2.94 18.00 2.66
C LYS A 260 3.04 19.14 1.66
N ARG A 261 3.93 20.11 1.89
CA ARG A 261 4.20 21.19 0.91
C ARG A 261 4.66 20.64 -0.43
N MET A 262 5.52 19.63 -0.44
CA MET A 262 5.98 19.00 -1.68
C MET A 262 4.86 18.26 -2.41
N LEU A 263 4.07 17.44 -1.69
CA LEU A 263 2.96 16.69 -2.28
C LEU A 263 1.87 17.62 -2.83
N PHE A 264 1.45 18.60 -2.02
CA PHE A 264 0.28 19.41 -2.34
C PHE A 264 0.59 20.66 -3.15
N SER A 265 1.86 21.02 -3.35
CA SER A 265 2.25 22.02 -4.36
C SER A 265 2.10 21.50 -5.79
N GLN A 266 2.02 20.18 -5.99
CA GLN A 266 1.85 19.57 -7.30
C GLN A 266 0.36 19.53 -7.67
N GLY A 267 -0.14 20.58 -8.33
CA GLY A 267 -1.57 20.68 -8.67
C GLY A 267 -2.11 19.49 -9.45
N MET A 268 -1.34 18.91 -10.38
CA MET A 268 -1.76 17.72 -11.12
C MET A 268 -1.87 16.46 -10.25
N LEU A 269 -1.04 16.34 -9.21
CA LEU A 269 -1.13 15.25 -8.25
C LEU A 269 -2.39 15.42 -7.40
N VAL A 270 -2.64 16.64 -6.91
CA VAL A 270 -3.86 16.98 -6.15
C VAL A 270 -5.11 16.74 -6.97
N THR A 271 -5.15 17.18 -8.24
CA THR A 271 -6.27 16.89 -9.14
C THR A 271 -6.47 15.39 -9.35
N GLY A 272 -5.39 14.61 -9.44
CA GLY A 272 -5.47 13.15 -9.52
C GLY A 272 -6.11 12.52 -8.29
N LEU A 273 -5.65 12.91 -7.10
CA LEU A 273 -6.13 12.44 -5.80
C LEU A 273 -7.60 12.84 -5.56
N VAL A 274 -7.90 14.14 -5.68
CA VAL A 274 -9.23 14.69 -5.44
C VAL A 274 -10.22 14.22 -6.52
N GLY A 275 -9.77 14.07 -7.76
CA GLY A 275 -10.60 13.58 -8.86
C GLY A 275 -11.14 12.16 -8.63
N VAL A 276 -10.53 11.35 -7.75
CA VAL A 276 -11.07 10.03 -7.36
C VAL A 276 -12.45 10.17 -6.74
N LEU A 277 -12.70 11.26 -6.00
CA LEU A 277 -13.99 11.54 -5.35
C LEU A 277 -15.11 11.74 -6.39
N GLY A 278 -14.84 12.54 -7.42
CA GLY A 278 -15.77 12.70 -8.56
C GLY A 278 -16.00 11.40 -9.31
N ARG A 279 -14.93 10.62 -9.57
CA ARG A 279 -15.05 9.32 -10.23
C ARG A 279 -15.83 8.31 -9.40
N PHE A 280 -15.69 8.34 -8.07
CA PHE A 280 -16.47 7.48 -7.18
C PHE A 280 -17.97 7.78 -7.27
N ALA A 281 -18.36 9.06 -7.24
CA ALA A 281 -19.76 9.46 -7.39
C ALA A 281 -20.35 9.07 -8.76
N ASP A 282 -19.53 9.12 -9.81
CA ASP A 282 -19.87 8.64 -11.16
C ASP A 282 -19.86 7.10 -11.30
N ARG A 283 -19.56 6.36 -10.22
CA ARG A 283 -19.37 4.90 -10.21
C ARG A 283 -18.25 4.40 -11.13
N LYS A 284 -17.26 5.26 -11.41
CA LYS A 284 -16.04 4.96 -12.18
C LYS A 284 -14.85 4.59 -11.30
N ALA A 285 -14.90 4.88 -10.00
CA ALA A 285 -13.94 4.40 -9.00
C ALA A 285 -14.65 3.54 -7.96
N GLY A 286 -13.99 2.46 -7.51
CA GLY A 286 -14.52 1.55 -6.48
C GLY A 286 -14.24 2.04 -5.05
N PRO A 287 -14.92 1.47 -4.03
CA PRO A 287 -14.74 1.81 -2.62
C PRO A 287 -13.29 1.70 -2.12
N LEU A 288 -12.51 0.75 -2.61
CA LEU A 288 -11.09 0.62 -2.26
C LEU A 288 -10.25 1.81 -2.71
N SER A 289 -10.49 2.32 -3.92
CA SER A 289 -9.76 3.48 -4.45
C SER A 289 -10.11 4.73 -3.64
N LEU A 290 -11.39 4.87 -3.29
CA LEU A 290 -11.85 5.94 -2.42
C LEU A 290 -11.18 5.87 -1.05
N MET A 291 -11.18 4.69 -0.40
CA MET A 291 -10.61 4.48 0.93
C MET A 291 -9.14 4.90 1.00
N GLY A 292 -8.31 4.42 0.05
CA GLY A 292 -6.89 4.80 0.00
C GLY A 292 -6.67 6.30 -0.23
N ASN A 293 -7.50 6.95 -1.06
CA ASN A 293 -7.41 8.41 -1.27
C ASN A 293 -7.86 9.21 -0.03
N LEU A 294 -8.91 8.76 0.64
CA LEU A 294 -9.39 9.40 1.86
C LEU A 294 -8.36 9.32 2.98
N GLN A 295 -7.60 8.22 3.13
CA GLN A 295 -6.50 8.14 4.10
C GLN A 295 -5.46 9.25 3.90
N VAL A 296 -5.09 9.56 2.65
CA VAL A 296 -4.14 10.65 2.34
C VAL A 296 -4.73 12.02 2.66
N LEU A 297 -5.99 12.26 2.27
CA LEU A 297 -6.67 13.54 2.48
C LEU A 297 -7.01 13.79 3.96
N GLU A 298 -7.41 12.75 4.68
CA GLU A 298 -7.69 12.76 6.12
C GLU A 298 -6.43 13.15 6.90
N GLY A 299 -5.28 12.55 6.60
CA GLY A 299 -4.01 12.92 7.22
C GLY A 299 -3.64 14.39 6.98
N ALA A 300 -3.96 14.94 5.81
CA ALA A 300 -3.67 16.34 5.50
C ALA A 300 -4.65 17.34 6.12
N ILE A 301 -5.95 17.04 6.15
CA ILE A 301 -7.02 17.99 6.48
C ILE A 301 -7.52 17.83 7.92
N CYS A 302 -7.44 16.62 8.47
CA CYS A 302 -8.00 16.23 9.76
C CYS A 302 -6.89 15.87 10.76
N SER A 303 -6.52 14.58 10.89
CA SER A 303 -5.67 14.08 11.98
C SER A 303 -4.34 14.82 12.14
N HIS A 304 -3.71 15.26 11.05
CA HIS A 304 -2.47 16.02 11.11
C HIS A 304 -2.58 17.42 10.51
N ARG A 305 -3.74 18.07 10.66
CA ARG A 305 -3.95 19.45 10.18
C ARG A 305 -2.91 20.45 10.69
N HIS A 306 -2.38 20.24 11.89
CA HIS A 306 -1.43 21.15 12.54
C HIS A 306 -0.09 21.27 11.78
N THR A 307 0.28 20.29 10.96
CA THR A 307 1.44 20.33 10.05
C THR A 307 1.05 20.68 8.61
N THR A 308 -0.18 21.14 8.37
CA THR A 308 -0.67 21.57 7.06
C THR A 308 -0.89 23.07 7.07
N ASP A 309 -0.15 23.82 6.26
CA ASP A 309 -0.32 25.28 6.20
C ASP A 309 -1.66 25.69 5.57
N ALA A 310 -2.13 26.88 5.94
CA ALA A 310 -3.44 27.39 5.53
C ALA A 310 -3.58 27.52 4.00
N ALA A 311 -2.48 27.81 3.28
CA ALA A 311 -2.50 27.89 1.83
C ALA A 311 -2.75 26.50 1.20
N THR A 312 -2.09 25.47 1.73
CA THR A 312 -2.29 24.08 1.33
C THR A 312 -3.72 23.60 1.63
N VAL A 313 -4.25 23.89 2.83
CA VAL A 313 -5.65 23.56 3.17
C VAL A 313 -6.61 24.22 2.19
N ARG A 314 -6.43 25.52 1.92
CA ARG A 314 -7.28 26.24 0.96
C ARG A 314 -7.18 25.64 -0.44
N PHE A 315 -5.97 25.33 -0.91
CA PHE A 315 -5.74 24.71 -2.20
C PHE A 315 -6.46 23.36 -2.32
N LEU A 316 -6.37 22.50 -1.30
CA LEU A 316 -7.09 21.23 -1.25
C LEU A 316 -8.60 21.43 -1.26
N VAL A 317 -9.13 22.34 -0.43
CA VAL A 317 -10.56 22.66 -0.37
C VAL A 317 -11.07 23.17 -1.71
N ASP A 318 -10.34 24.08 -2.38
CA ASP A 318 -10.72 24.62 -3.68
C ASP A 318 -10.83 23.52 -4.75
N HIS A 319 -9.99 22.48 -4.67
CA HIS A 319 -10.07 21.31 -5.56
C HIS A 319 -11.19 20.33 -5.16
N LEU A 320 -11.57 20.28 -3.88
CA LEU A 320 -12.63 19.41 -3.36
C LEU A 320 -14.03 19.95 -3.67
N VAL A 321 -14.22 21.27 -3.66
CA VAL A 321 -15.52 21.94 -3.86
C VAL A 321 -16.27 21.42 -5.10
N PRO A 322 -15.66 21.26 -6.29
CA PRO A 322 -16.32 20.72 -7.47
C PRO A 322 -16.91 19.31 -7.30
N HIS A 323 -16.45 18.55 -6.30
CA HIS A 323 -16.88 17.18 -6.02
C HIS A 323 -17.76 17.08 -4.76
N TYR A 324 -18.08 18.20 -4.10
CA TYR A 324 -18.82 18.19 -2.84
C TYR A 324 -20.23 17.62 -3.00
N ASP A 325 -20.98 18.08 -4.01
CA ASP A 325 -22.34 17.59 -4.28
C ASP A 325 -22.35 16.08 -4.55
N SER A 326 -21.31 15.60 -5.22
CA SER A 326 -21.04 14.19 -5.53
C SER A 326 -20.76 13.35 -4.28
N LEU A 327 -20.21 13.95 -3.21
CA LEU A 327 -19.90 13.27 -1.94
C LEU A 327 -21.06 13.27 -0.95
N THR A 328 -21.98 14.22 -1.07
CA THR A 328 -23.14 14.37 -0.15
C THR A 328 -24.40 13.61 -0.58
N ARG A 329 -24.34 12.89 -1.71
CA ARG A 329 -25.45 12.09 -2.26
C ARG A 329 -25.19 10.60 -2.05
#